data_AF-A0AAD5X601-F1
#
_entry.id   AF-A0AAD5X601-F1
#
_cell.length_a   1.000
_cell.length_b   1.000
_cell.length_c   1.000
_cell.angle_alpha   90.00
_cell.angle_beta   90.00
_cell.angle_gamma   90.00
#
_symmetry.space_group_name_H-M   'P 1'
#
loop_
_entity.id
_entity.type
_entity.pdbx_description
1 polymer ?
#
loop_
_entity_poly.entity_id
_entity_poly.type
_entity_poly.pdbx_seq_one_letter_code
_entity_poly.pdbx_strand_id
1 'polypeptide(L)'
;AKLSNNSKEYEERNKTLREEKEAIQAHFQALKRRMNAFRKNEHHRLTDLTLLSSKVLKDINEKVEKAEMIIKLAEMNRKLETEKEKVVPFYAESLVAADVEFNAPLNSPDIQKILPKEFSAMDQFNKRFNKVSLDVLALKKQKEALVEENTNLRSILRQYLDGISLNEDVLSQLNPLVVVNGKTNAPLKVAAAPQQITFVELSHAHRRWHAD
;
A
#
# COMPACT_ATOMS: atom_id res chain seq x y z
N ALA A 1 -3.75 49.92 98.19
CA ALA A 1 -3.19 50.48 96.93
C ALA A 1 -2.24 49.51 96.22
N LYS A 2 -1.11 49.10 96.81
CA LYS A 2 -0.10 48.24 96.14
C LYS A 2 -0.64 46.88 95.64
N LEU A 3 -1.52 46.22 96.39
CA LEU A 3 -2.10 44.92 96.00
C LEU A 3 -3.04 45.02 94.79
N SER A 4 -3.80 46.11 94.69
CA SER A 4 -4.70 46.37 93.55
C SER A 4 -3.92 46.70 92.28
N ASN A 5 -2.84 47.49 92.39
CA ASN A 5 -1.97 47.75 91.24
C ASN A 5 -1.27 46.47 90.75
N ASN A 6 -0.82 45.62 91.66
CA ASN A 6 -0.19 44.35 91.29
C ASN A 6 -1.20 43.41 90.58
N SER A 7 -2.45 43.33 91.08
CA SER A 7 -3.53 42.58 90.42
C SER A 7 -3.78 43.06 88.99
N LYS A 8 -3.85 44.38 88.78
CA LYS A 8 -4.06 44.98 87.45
C LYS A 8 -2.89 44.68 86.51
N GLU A 9 -1.66 44.79 86.99
CA GLU A 9 -0.46 44.49 86.21
C GLU A 9 -0.40 43.00 85.80
N TYR A 10 -0.81 42.08 86.68
CA TYR A 10 -0.93 40.66 86.33
C TYR A 10 -2.06 40.39 85.33
N GLU A 11 -3.18 41.08 85.43
CA GLU A 11 -4.28 40.98 84.46
C GLU A 11 -3.85 41.46 83.07
N GLU A 12 -3.16 42.60 82.99
CA GLU A 12 -2.63 43.13 81.72
C GLU A 12 -1.57 42.19 81.12
N ARG A 13 -0.61 41.71 81.91
CA ARG A 13 0.39 40.73 81.43
C ARG A 13 -0.23 39.42 80.98
N ASN A 14 -1.24 38.90 81.69
CA ASN A 14 -1.95 37.71 81.25
C ASN A 14 -2.78 37.95 79.99
N LYS A 15 -3.30 39.17 79.80
CA LYS A 15 -4.01 39.56 78.58
C LYS A 15 -3.06 39.58 77.39
N THR A 16 -1.90 40.24 77.49
CA THR A 16 -0.91 40.28 76.40
C THR A 16 -0.39 38.89 76.05
N LEU A 17 -0.10 38.04 77.04
CA LEU A 17 0.33 36.67 76.79
C LEU A 17 -0.73 35.81 76.09
N ARG A 18 -2.03 36.03 76.37
CA ARG A 18 -3.11 35.37 75.64
C ARG A 18 -3.19 35.85 74.19
N GLU A 19 -3.10 37.16 73.97
CA GLU A 19 -3.13 37.76 72.64
C GLU A 19 -1.96 37.25 71.78
N GLU A 20 -0.74 37.20 72.33
CA GLU A 20 0.44 36.65 71.63
C GLU A 20 0.28 35.16 71.32
N LYS A 21 -0.23 34.37 72.28
CA LYS A 21 -0.52 32.94 72.06
C LYS A 21 -1.54 32.75 70.94
N GLU A 22 -2.63 33.52 70.94
CA GLU A 22 -3.67 33.45 69.92
C GLU A 22 -3.12 33.86 68.54
N ALA A 23 -2.29 34.91 68.48
CA ALA A 23 -1.62 35.32 67.25
C ALA A 23 -0.71 34.21 66.70
N ILE A 24 0.14 33.61 67.53
CA ILE A 24 1.01 32.48 67.14
C ILE A 24 0.18 31.29 66.68
N GLN A 25 -0.92 30.97 67.38
CA GLN A 25 -1.82 29.89 67.00
C GLN A 25 -2.48 30.16 65.64
N ALA A 26 -2.90 31.39 65.36
CA ALA A 26 -3.44 31.79 64.07
C ALA A 26 -2.39 31.65 62.95
N HIS A 27 -1.16 32.13 63.17
CA HIS A 27 -0.06 31.96 62.22
C HIS A 27 0.26 30.49 61.95
N PHE A 28 0.30 29.65 62.99
CA PHE A 28 0.51 28.22 62.84
C PHE A 28 -0.60 27.56 62.00
N GLN A 29 -1.87 27.90 62.26
CA GLN A 29 -2.98 27.38 61.46
C GLN A 29 -2.90 27.85 60.00
N ALA A 30 -2.56 29.12 59.75
CA ALA A 30 -2.39 29.66 58.41
C ALA A 30 -1.26 28.93 57.65
N LEU A 31 -0.11 28.74 58.29
CA LEU A 31 1.01 28.00 57.73
C LEU A 31 0.64 26.55 57.45
N LYS A 32 -0.06 25.87 58.37
CA LYS A 32 -0.53 24.49 58.20
C LYS A 32 -1.49 24.37 57.01
N ARG A 33 -2.40 25.32 56.83
CA ARG A 33 -3.28 25.39 55.65
C ARG A 33 -2.48 25.56 54.35
N ARG A 34 -1.52 26.48 54.33
CA ARG A 34 -0.64 26.71 53.17
C ARG A 34 0.19 25.48 52.83
N MET A 35 0.75 24.82 53.85
CA MET A 35 1.54 23.59 53.68
C MET A 35 0.68 22.46 53.10
N ASN A 36 -0.53 22.26 53.63
CA ASN A 36 -1.44 21.23 53.12
C ASN A 36 -1.90 21.53 51.68
N ALA A 37 -2.20 22.80 51.37
CA ALA A 37 -2.55 23.22 50.01
C ALA A 37 -1.40 22.98 49.03
N PHE A 38 -0.17 23.34 49.42
CA PHE A 38 1.03 23.07 48.63
C PHE A 38 1.22 21.57 48.38
N ARG A 39 1.14 20.74 49.42
CA ARG A 39 1.26 19.28 49.27
C ARG A 39 0.19 18.71 48.35
N LYS A 40 -1.06 19.15 48.49
CA LYS A 40 -2.16 18.71 47.61
C LYS A 40 -1.91 19.08 46.15
N ASN A 41 -1.44 20.30 45.89
CA ASN A 41 -1.14 20.75 44.54
C ASN A 41 0.02 19.97 43.92
N GLU A 42 1.09 19.74 44.68
CA GLU A 42 2.24 18.98 44.19
C GLU A 42 1.89 17.52 43.93
N HIS A 43 1.08 16.91 44.81
CA HIS A 43 0.54 15.58 44.57
C HIS A 43 -0.29 15.52 43.28
N HIS A 44 -1.17 16.50 43.06
CA HIS A 44 -1.96 16.57 41.83
C HIS A 44 -1.08 16.75 40.59
N ARG A 45 -0.09 17.64 40.65
CA ARG A 45 0.87 17.85 39.56
C ARG A 45 1.64 16.57 39.22
N LEU A 46 2.07 15.83 40.24
CA LEU A 46 2.77 14.57 40.06
C LEU A 46 1.85 13.49 39.45
N THR A 47 0.60 13.39 39.90
CA THR A 47 -0.37 12.44 39.32
C THR A 47 -0.62 12.76 37.84
N ASP A 48 -0.81 14.03 37.52
CA ASP A 48 -1.09 14.47 36.15
C ASP A 48 0.11 14.19 35.24
N LEU A 49 1.32 14.51 35.70
CA LEU A 49 2.55 14.22 34.96
C LEU A 49 2.71 12.72 34.71
N THR A 50 2.43 11.89 35.71
CA THR A 50 2.56 10.43 35.62
C THR A 50 1.55 9.85 34.63
N LEU A 51 0.30 10.31 34.68
CA LEU A 51 -0.76 9.88 33.77
C LEU A 51 -0.47 10.31 32.34
N LEU A 52 -0.07 11.57 32.13
CA LEU A 52 0.28 12.08 30.81
C LEU A 52 1.49 11.35 30.22
N SER A 53 2.53 11.13 31.02
CA SER A 53 3.71 10.39 30.59
C SER A 53 3.36 8.95 30.20
N SER A 54 2.55 8.26 31.03
CA SER A 54 2.11 6.89 30.73
C SER A 54 1.30 6.83 29.43
N LYS A 55 0.43 7.82 29.19
CA LYS A 55 -0.35 7.92 27.95
C LYS A 55 0.56 8.13 26.74
N VAL A 56 1.47 9.10 26.81
CA VAL A 56 2.40 9.39 25.71
C VAL A 56 3.30 8.19 25.42
N LEU A 57 3.78 7.48 26.44
CA LEU A 57 4.55 6.25 26.27
C LEU A 57 3.75 5.18 25.53
N LYS A 58 2.48 5.01 25.87
CA LYS A 58 1.60 4.07 25.17
C LYS A 58 1.41 4.48 23.70
N ASP A 59 1.09 5.75 23.44
CA ASP A 59 0.88 6.26 22.08
C ASP A 59 2.14 6.10 21.22
N ILE A 60 3.33 6.29 21.80
CA ILE A 60 4.61 6.07 21.10
C ILE A 60 4.85 4.59 20.84
N ASN A 61 4.60 3.71 21.82
CA ASN A 61 4.75 2.27 21.64
C ASN A 61 3.84 1.73 20.52
N GLU A 62 2.58 2.18 20.45
CA GLU A 62 1.67 1.81 19.36
C GLU A 62 2.20 2.25 17.98
N LYS A 63 2.87 3.41 17.90
CA LYS A 63 3.51 3.86 16.65
C LYS A 63 4.75 3.02 16.31
N VAL A 64 5.54 2.64 17.31
CA VAL A 64 6.69 1.74 17.12
C VAL A 64 6.24 0.38 16.60
N GLU A 65 5.21 -0.21 17.20
CA GLU A 65 4.64 -1.49 16.74
C GLU A 65 4.19 -1.43 15.26
N LYS A 66 3.52 -0.35 14.87
CA LYS A 66 3.12 -0.12 13.47
C LYS A 66 4.32 0.02 12.55
N ALA A 67 5.35 0.77 12.96
CA ALA A 67 6.57 0.94 12.17
C ALA A 67 7.30 -0.40 11.99
N GLU A 68 7.43 -1.20 13.05
CA GLU A 68 7.99 -2.55 12.97
C GLU A 68 7.20 -3.46 12.03
N MET A 69 5.87 -3.40 12.08
CA MET A 69 5.02 -4.17 11.19
C MET A 69 5.26 -3.79 9.73
N ILE A 70 5.37 -2.50 9.42
CA ILE A 70 5.67 -2.01 8.06
C ILE A 70 7.03 -2.54 7.59
N ILE A 71 8.06 -2.49 8.45
CA ILE A 71 9.40 -3.00 8.12
C ILE A 71 9.36 -4.51 7.86
N LYS A 72 8.72 -5.30 8.76
CA LYS A 72 8.59 -6.75 8.60
C LYS A 72 7.87 -7.12 7.30
N LEU A 73 6.80 -6.40 6.95
CA LEU A 73 6.09 -6.58 5.68
C LEU A 73 6.99 -6.24 4.49
N ALA A 74 7.75 -5.14 4.55
CA ALA A 74 8.69 -4.76 3.51
C ALA A 74 9.79 -5.83 3.30
N GLU A 75 10.33 -6.40 4.38
CA GLU A 75 11.32 -7.48 4.32
C GLU A 75 10.76 -8.77 3.71
N MET A 76 9.53 -9.15 4.08
CA MET A 76 8.86 -10.31 3.49
C MET A 76 8.59 -10.10 2.00
N ASN A 77 8.09 -8.92 1.62
CA ASN A 77 7.85 -8.57 0.22
C ASN A 77 9.15 -8.55 -0.58
N ARG A 78 10.25 -8.05 0.00
CA ARG A 78 11.57 -8.03 -0.64
C ARG A 78 12.08 -9.40 -1.04
N LYS A 79 11.66 -10.49 -0.37
CA LYS A 79 12.01 -11.86 -0.77
C LYS A 79 11.39 -12.27 -2.10
N LEU A 80 10.25 -11.69 -2.47
CA LEU A 80 9.50 -11.98 -3.70
C LEU A 80 9.87 -11.04 -4.86
N GLU A 81 10.69 -10.03 -4.60
CA GLU A 81 11.15 -9.08 -5.61
C GLU A 81 12.23 -9.70 -6.49
N THR A 82 12.25 -9.29 -7.77
CA THR A 82 13.31 -9.69 -8.69
C THR A 82 14.63 -9.01 -8.32
N GLU A 83 15.77 -9.63 -8.67
CA GLU A 83 17.08 -9.02 -8.41
C GLU A 83 17.23 -7.63 -9.06
N LYS A 84 16.63 -7.43 -10.24
CA LYS A 84 16.56 -6.12 -10.89
C LYS A 84 15.90 -5.06 -9.99
N GLU A 85 14.79 -5.41 -9.35
CA GLU A 85 14.03 -4.49 -8.48
C GLU A 85 14.66 -4.30 -7.10
N LYS A 86 15.52 -5.23 -6.66
CA LYS A 86 16.31 -5.08 -5.44
C LYS A 86 17.51 -4.16 -5.64
N VAL A 87 18.15 -4.21 -6.80
CA VAL A 87 19.34 -3.41 -7.14
C VAL A 87 18.94 -2.02 -7.64
N VAL A 88 17.83 -1.91 -8.38
CA VAL A 88 17.28 -0.63 -8.85
C VAL A 88 15.80 -0.53 -8.41
N PRO A 89 15.54 -0.20 -7.12
CA PRO A 89 14.18 -0.07 -6.61
C PRO A 89 13.42 1.11 -7.20
N PHE A 90 14.16 2.15 -7.62
CA PHE A 90 13.64 3.40 -8.14
C PHE A 90 14.23 3.63 -9.53
N TYR A 91 13.37 3.78 -10.53
CA TYR A 91 13.78 4.06 -11.90
C TYR A 91 14.36 5.48 -11.99
N ALA A 92 15.68 5.60 -12.00
CA ALA A 92 16.36 6.88 -12.21
C ALA A 92 16.42 7.29 -13.70
N GLU A 93 16.39 6.33 -14.62
CA GLU A 93 16.89 6.58 -16.00
C GLU A 93 15.85 6.47 -17.12
N SER A 94 14.65 5.94 -16.89
CA SER A 94 13.65 5.81 -17.97
C SER A 94 12.71 7.01 -18.14
N LEU A 95 12.80 8.01 -17.27
CA LEU A 95 11.70 8.95 -17.03
C LEU A 95 12.04 10.43 -17.29
N VAL A 96 13.31 10.85 -17.31
CA VAL A 96 13.61 12.31 -17.38
C VAL A 96 13.30 12.92 -18.76
N ALA A 97 13.38 12.15 -19.84
CA ALA A 97 13.10 12.65 -21.20
C ALA A 97 11.71 12.27 -21.73
N ALA A 98 11.15 11.11 -21.33
CA ALA A 98 9.87 10.61 -21.84
C ALA A 98 8.66 11.03 -20.99
N ASP A 99 8.84 11.38 -19.71
CA ASP A 99 7.72 11.68 -18.81
C ASP A 99 7.03 13.02 -19.11
N VAL A 100 7.72 13.97 -19.72
CA VAL A 100 7.17 15.31 -19.95
C VAL A 100 6.08 15.27 -21.02
N GLU A 101 6.24 14.45 -22.05
CA GLU A 101 5.25 14.29 -23.13
C GLU A 101 4.13 13.32 -22.74
N PHE A 102 4.43 12.24 -22.01
CA PHE A 102 3.43 11.22 -21.63
C PHE A 102 2.56 11.62 -20.43
N ASN A 103 3.07 12.43 -19.50
CA ASN A 103 2.31 12.91 -18.33
C ASN A 103 1.62 14.27 -18.56
N ALA A 104 1.80 14.91 -19.72
CA ALA A 104 1.10 16.16 -20.07
C ALA A 104 -0.44 16.05 -19.92
N PRO A 105 -1.10 14.93 -20.27
CA PRO A 105 -2.54 14.76 -20.04
C PRO A 105 -2.91 14.62 -18.55
N LEU A 106 -2.06 13.96 -17.75
CA LEU A 106 -2.28 13.77 -16.30
C LEU A 106 -2.14 15.08 -15.51
N ASN A 107 -1.39 16.05 -16.03
CA ASN A 107 -1.24 17.37 -15.43
C ASN A 107 -2.42 18.33 -15.72
N SER A 108 -3.46 17.85 -16.40
CA SER A 108 -4.68 18.64 -16.60
C SER A 108 -5.41 18.88 -15.28
N PRO A 109 -5.98 20.08 -15.07
CA PRO A 109 -6.60 20.48 -13.81
C PRO A 109 -7.84 19.65 -13.44
N ASP A 110 -8.45 18.96 -14.41
CA ASP A 110 -9.60 18.09 -14.20
C ASP A 110 -9.17 16.71 -13.66
N ILE A 111 -8.06 16.15 -14.15
CA ILE A 111 -7.52 14.87 -13.68
C ILE A 111 -6.90 15.00 -12.28
N GLN A 112 -6.25 16.14 -11.97
CA GLN A 112 -5.70 16.42 -10.64
C GLN A 112 -6.75 16.58 -9.53
N LYS A 113 -8.01 16.88 -9.87
CA LYS A 113 -9.11 16.91 -8.89
C LYS A 113 -9.65 15.52 -8.55
N ILE A 114 -9.51 14.57 -9.47
CA ILE A 114 -10.01 13.21 -9.35
C ILE A 114 -8.96 12.30 -8.69
N LEU A 115 -7.68 12.54 -8.99
CA LEU A 115 -6.59 11.85 -8.31
C LEU A 115 -6.56 12.25 -6.83
N PRO A 116 -6.53 11.28 -5.90
CA PRO A 116 -6.22 11.57 -4.51
C PRO A 116 -4.93 12.39 -4.48
N LYS A 117 -4.87 13.47 -3.69
CA LYS A 117 -3.61 14.17 -3.44
C LYS A 117 -2.64 13.13 -2.86
N GLU A 118 -1.80 12.58 -3.72
CA GLU A 118 -0.80 11.62 -3.31
C GLU A 118 0.09 12.31 -2.28
N PHE A 119 0.40 11.59 -1.22
CA PHE A 119 1.42 12.05 -0.29
C PHE A 119 2.71 12.04 -1.11
N SER A 120 3.28 13.21 -1.44
CA SER A 120 4.45 13.26 -2.33
C SER A 120 5.61 12.37 -1.85
N ALA A 121 5.68 12.07 -0.55
CA ALA A 121 6.64 11.11 0.00
C ALA A 121 6.43 9.65 -0.46
N MET A 122 5.30 9.32 -1.09
CA MET A 122 4.90 7.97 -1.53
C MET A 122 4.91 7.81 -3.07
N ASP A 123 5.27 8.86 -3.82
CA ASP A 123 5.27 8.85 -5.29
C ASP A 123 6.13 7.69 -5.85
N GLN A 124 7.30 7.47 -5.24
CA GLN A 124 8.21 6.39 -5.64
C GLN A 124 7.64 5.00 -5.34
N PHE A 125 6.94 4.85 -4.22
CA PHE A 125 6.25 3.61 -3.88
C PHE A 125 5.13 3.33 -4.89
N ASN A 126 4.33 4.33 -5.23
CA ASN A 126 3.23 4.20 -6.19
C ASN A 126 3.76 3.83 -7.58
N LYS A 127 4.85 4.45 -8.04
CA LYS A 127 5.53 4.08 -9.30
C LYS A 127 5.95 2.60 -9.30
N ARG A 128 6.57 2.14 -8.23
CA ARG A 128 7.00 0.74 -8.08
C ARG A 128 5.81 -0.21 -8.06
N PHE A 129 4.77 0.12 -7.30
CA PHE A 129 3.54 -0.67 -7.21
C PHE A 129 2.81 -0.80 -8.55
N ASN A 130 2.68 0.31 -9.29
CA ASN A 130 2.04 0.34 -10.60
C ASN A 130 2.81 -0.51 -11.61
N LYS A 131 4.15 -0.44 -11.60
CA LYS A 131 5.00 -1.23 -12.47
C LYS A 131 4.83 -2.74 -12.22
N VAL A 132 4.89 -3.17 -10.96
CA VAL A 132 4.66 -4.59 -10.60
C VAL A 132 3.23 -5.03 -10.97
N SER A 133 2.24 -4.14 -10.82
CA SER A 133 0.86 -4.43 -11.20
C SER A 133 0.70 -4.67 -12.70
N LEU A 134 1.41 -3.90 -13.53
CA LEU A 134 1.47 -4.12 -14.99
C LEU A 134 2.16 -5.44 -15.33
N ASP A 135 3.28 -5.75 -14.66
CA ASP A 135 4.00 -7.02 -14.86
C ASP A 135 3.11 -8.22 -14.51
N VAL A 136 2.36 -8.16 -13.41
CA VAL A 136 1.40 -9.21 -13.02
C VAL A 136 0.30 -9.37 -14.06
N LEU A 137 -0.23 -8.28 -14.61
CA LEU A 137 -1.25 -8.33 -15.65
C LEU A 137 -0.71 -8.97 -16.93
N ALA A 138 0.49 -8.60 -17.35
CA ALA A 138 1.16 -9.19 -18.51
C ALA A 138 1.38 -10.69 -18.34
N LEU A 139 1.88 -11.13 -17.18
CA LEU A 139 2.08 -12.55 -16.87
C LEU A 139 0.78 -13.34 -16.85
N LYS A 140 -0.31 -12.77 -16.32
CA LYS A 140 -1.64 -13.42 -16.35
C LYS A 140 -2.11 -13.65 -17.79
N LYS A 141 -1.98 -12.64 -18.65
CA LYS A 141 -2.36 -12.75 -20.07
C LYS A 141 -1.51 -13.79 -20.82
N GLN A 142 -0.20 -13.82 -20.55
CA GLN A 142 0.68 -14.84 -21.13
C GLN A 142 0.31 -16.25 -20.67
N LYS A 143 0.01 -16.44 -19.38
CA LYS A 143 -0.45 -17.71 -18.84
C LYS A 143 -1.74 -18.17 -19.53
N GLU A 144 -2.71 -17.27 -19.71
CA GLU A 144 -3.96 -17.57 -20.39
C GLU A 144 -3.73 -18.04 -21.84
N ALA A 145 -2.91 -17.33 -22.60
CA ALA A 145 -2.55 -17.71 -23.97
C ALA A 145 -1.84 -19.08 -24.03
N LEU A 146 -0.90 -19.35 -23.12
CA LEU A 146 -0.21 -20.64 -23.05
C LEU A 146 -1.15 -21.79 -22.66
N VAL A 147 -2.14 -21.53 -21.81
CA VAL A 147 -3.16 -22.53 -21.46
C VAL A 147 -4.04 -22.83 -22.66
N GLU A 148 -4.49 -21.81 -23.39
CA GLU A 148 -5.26 -21.99 -24.63
C GLU A 148 -4.47 -22.80 -25.66
N GLU A 149 -3.22 -22.45 -25.91
CA GLU A 149 -2.34 -23.21 -26.80
C GLU A 149 -2.17 -24.66 -26.35
N ASN A 150 -1.95 -24.90 -25.05
CA ASN A 150 -1.82 -26.26 -24.52
C ASN A 150 -3.12 -27.07 -24.72
N THR A 151 -4.29 -26.45 -24.52
CA THR A 151 -5.58 -27.10 -24.77
C THR A 151 -5.77 -27.44 -26.25
N ASN A 152 -5.37 -26.53 -27.14
CA ASN A 152 -5.42 -26.76 -28.59
C ASN A 152 -4.47 -27.91 -29.00
N LEU A 153 -3.22 -27.89 -28.53
CA LEU A 153 -2.25 -28.95 -28.81
C LEU A 153 -2.73 -30.31 -28.30
N ARG A 154 -3.32 -30.36 -27.09
CA ARG A 154 -3.94 -31.59 -26.56
C ARG A 154 -5.12 -32.06 -27.43
N SER A 155 -5.93 -31.14 -27.93
CA SER A 155 -7.05 -31.45 -28.83
C SER A 155 -6.55 -32.02 -30.17
N ILE A 156 -5.54 -31.40 -30.78
CA ILE A 156 -4.93 -31.87 -32.03
C ILE A 156 -4.30 -33.24 -31.83
N LEU A 157 -3.58 -33.45 -30.71
CA LEU A 157 -2.96 -34.73 -30.39
C LEU A 157 -4.03 -35.81 -30.20
N ARG A 158 -5.12 -35.51 -29.48
CA ARG A 158 -6.25 -36.44 -29.33
C ARG A 158 -6.83 -36.82 -30.69
N GLN A 159 -7.12 -35.83 -31.53
CA GLN A 159 -7.62 -36.05 -32.89
C GLN A 159 -6.66 -36.90 -33.74
N TYR A 160 -5.34 -36.69 -33.62
CA TYR A 160 -4.34 -37.49 -34.33
C TYR A 160 -4.31 -38.95 -33.84
N LEU A 161 -4.38 -39.17 -32.52
CA LEU A 161 -4.44 -40.52 -31.95
C LEU A 161 -5.74 -41.24 -32.33
N ASP A 162 -6.88 -40.55 -32.32
CA ASP A 162 -8.16 -41.07 -32.79
C ASP A 162 -8.13 -41.40 -34.30
N GLY A 163 -7.36 -40.64 -35.09
CA GLY A 163 -7.15 -40.92 -36.52
C GLY A 163 -6.30 -42.15 -36.82
N ILE A 164 -5.46 -42.60 -35.87
CA ILE A 164 -4.55 -43.75 -36.05
C ILE A 164 -5.04 -44.99 -35.30
N SER A 165 -5.64 -44.82 -34.13
CA SER A 165 -6.15 -45.89 -33.29
C SER A 165 -7.63 -46.13 -33.56
N LEU A 166 -8.00 -47.37 -33.82
CA LEU A 166 -9.40 -47.78 -33.98
C LEU A 166 -10.09 -47.82 -32.61
N ASN A 167 -10.81 -46.74 -32.27
CA ASN A 167 -11.65 -46.66 -31.08
C ASN A 167 -13.14 -46.73 -31.45
N GLU A 168 -13.99 -47.25 -30.56
CA GLU A 168 -15.44 -47.35 -30.77
C GLU A 168 -16.09 -45.96 -30.95
N ASP A 169 -15.56 -44.94 -30.26
CA ASP A 169 -15.93 -43.53 -30.43
C ASP A 169 -15.61 -43.00 -31.84
N VAL A 170 -14.53 -43.48 -32.46
CA VAL A 170 -14.11 -43.09 -33.82
C VAL A 170 -14.97 -43.77 -34.88
N LEU A 171 -15.46 -44.98 -34.60
CA LEU A 171 -16.36 -45.74 -35.48
C LEU A 171 -17.80 -45.23 -35.44
N SER A 172 -18.23 -44.62 -34.33
CA SER A 172 -19.56 -44.00 -34.19
C SER A 172 -19.62 -42.58 -34.77
N GLN A 173 -18.48 -41.90 -34.91
CA GLN A 173 -18.38 -40.57 -35.50
C GLN A 173 -18.08 -40.60 -37.01
N LEU A 174 -18.34 -39.48 -37.70
CA LEU A 174 -18.09 -39.32 -39.14
C LEU A 174 -16.60 -39.52 -39.44
N ASN A 175 -16.26 -40.66 -40.03
CA ASN A 175 -14.89 -41.09 -40.25
C ASN A 175 -14.65 -41.56 -41.70
N PRO A 176 -13.41 -41.46 -42.22
CA PRO A 176 -13.07 -41.95 -43.57
C PRO A 176 -12.87 -43.47 -43.64
N LEU A 177 -12.88 -44.15 -42.50
CA LEU A 177 -12.56 -45.57 -42.36
C LEU A 177 -13.73 -46.50 -42.74
N VAL A 178 -14.98 -46.01 -42.67
CA VAL A 178 -16.19 -46.79 -42.96
C VAL A 178 -16.86 -46.24 -44.21
N VAL A 179 -16.90 -47.05 -45.27
CA VAL A 179 -17.57 -46.73 -46.54
C VAL A 179 -18.78 -47.65 -46.70
N VAL A 180 -19.98 -47.06 -46.66
CA VAL A 180 -21.22 -47.81 -46.86
C VAL A 180 -21.76 -47.49 -48.25
N ASN A 181 -21.96 -48.50 -49.09
CA ASN A 181 -22.51 -48.37 -50.45
C ASN A 181 -21.75 -47.34 -51.33
N GLY A 182 -20.41 -47.35 -51.27
CA GLY A 182 -19.56 -46.50 -52.12
C GLY A 182 -19.54 -45.00 -51.78
N LYS A 183 -20.20 -44.59 -50.68
CA LYS A 183 -20.19 -43.21 -50.20
C LYS A 183 -19.42 -43.15 -48.88
N THR A 184 -18.37 -42.34 -48.84
CA THR A 184 -17.63 -42.02 -47.60
C THR A 184 -18.41 -40.94 -46.84
N ASN A 185 -18.52 -41.08 -45.53
CA ASN A 185 -19.15 -40.06 -44.66
C ASN A 185 -18.14 -39.02 -44.14
N ALA A 186 -16.88 -39.09 -44.59
CA ALA A 186 -15.85 -38.14 -44.18
C ALA A 186 -16.01 -36.79 -44.89
N PRO A 187 -15.83 -35.66 -44.17
CA PRO A 187 -15.71 -34.35 -44.79
C PRO A 187 -14.39 -34.27 -45.56
N LEU A 188 -14.40 -34.74 -46.81
CA LEU A 188 -13.32 -34.47 -47.76
C LEU A 188 -13.36 -32.99 -48.09
N LYS A 189 -12.21 -32.30 -48.00
CA LYS A 189 -12.08 -30.93 -48.50
C LYS A 189 -12.42 -30.95 -49.99
N VAL A 190 -13.64 -30.53 -50.33
CA VAL A 190 -14.02 -30.21 -51.71
C VAL A 190 -13.06 -29.09 -52.13
N ALA A 191 -12.31 -29.32 -53.20
CA ALA A 191 -11.34 -28.35 -53.71
C ALA A 191 -12.02 -26.99 -53.86
N ALA A 192 -11.64 -26.04 -53.01
CA ALA A 192 -12.15 -24.68 -53.09
C ALA A 192 -11.70 -24.06 -54.41
N ALA A 193 -12.62 -23.32 -55.04
CA ALA A 193 -12.40 -22.56 -56.26
C ALA A 193 -11.11 -21.72 -56.20
N PRO A 194 -10.45 -21.46 -57.35
CA PRO A 194 -9.16 -20.77 -57.38
C PRO A 194 -9.26 -19.39 -56.71
N GLN A 195 -8.45 -19.18 -55.67
CA GLN A 195 -8.35 -17.90 -54.98
C GLN A 195 -7.74 -16.85 -55.93
N GLN A 196 -8.47 -15.76 -56.18
CA GLN A 196 -7.94 -14.59 -56.89
C GLN A 196 -6.87 -13.91 -56.02
N ILE A 197 -5.60 -14.17 -56.33
CA ILE A 197 -4.45 -13.47 -55.75
C ILE A 197 -4.33 -12.12 -56.46
N THR A 198 -4.57 -11.03 -55.73
CA THR A 198 -4.32 -9.66 -56.23
C THR A 198 -2.86 -9.32 -55.97
N PHE A 199 -2.09 -9.10 -57.03
CA PHE A 199 -0.72 -8.57 -56.93
C PHE A 199 -0.76 -7.04 -56.97
N VAL A 200 -0.05 -6.39 -56.06
CA VAL A 200 0.17 -4.94 -56.08
C VAL A 200 1.61 -4.71 -56.57
N GLU A 201 1.75 -4.16 -57.78
CA GLU A 201 3.05 -3.79 -58.33
C GLU A 201 3.58 -2.52 -57.63
N LEU A 202 4.73 -2.64 -56.95
CA LEU A 202 5.48 -1.51 -56.45
C LEU A 202 6.30 -0.90 -57.59
N SER A 203 5.86 0.24 -58.11
CA SER A 203 6.62 1.04 -59.08
C SER A 203 7.90 1.59 -58.44
N HIS A 204 9.05 0.99 -58.75
CA HIS A 204 10.38 1.53 -58.43
C HIS A 204 10.63 2.79 -59.28
N ALA A 205 10.53 3.98 -58.68
CA ALA A 205 10.99 5.21 -59.30
C ALA A 205 12.54 5.26 -59.29
N HIS A 206 13.15 4.84 -60.40
CA HIS A 206 14.58 5.00 -60.64
C HIS A 206 14.88 6.48 -60.92
N ARG A 207 15.41 7.20 -59.93
CA ARG A 207 15.88 8.58 -60.11
C ARG A 207 17.27 8.54 -60.75
N ARG A 208 17.35 8.83 -62.06
CA ARG A 208 18.61 8.90 -62.81
C ARG A 208 18.93 10.35 -63.19
N TRP A 209 19.91 10.90 -62.48
CA TRP A 209 20.92 11.93 -62.78
C TRP A 209 20.72 12.92 -63.93
N HIS A 210 21.02 14.20 -63.67
CA HIS A 210 21.87 15.00 -64.55
C HIS A 210 22.90 15.80 -63.72
N ALA A 211 24.16 15.63 -64.12
CA ALA A 211 25.27 16.50 -63.78
C ALA A 211 25.36 17.58 -64.85
N ASP A 212 25.62 18.82 -64.43
CA ASP A 212 26.35 19.88 -65.13
C ASP A 212 27.07 20.71 -64.06
#